data_AF-A0A813HXS3-F1
#
_entry.id   AF-A0A813HXS3-F1
#
_cell.length_a   1.000
_cell.length_b   1.000
_cell.length_c   1.000
_cell.angle_alpha   90.00
_cell.angle_beta   90.00
_cell.angle_gamma   90.00
#
_symmetry.space_group_name_H-M   'P 1'
#
loop_
_entity.id
_entity.type
_entity.pdbx_description
1 polymer ?
#
loop_
_entity_poly.entity_id
_entity_poly.type
_entity_poly.pdbx_seq_one_letter_code
_entity_poly.pdbx_strand_id
1 'polypeptide(L)'
;MLNRDATRQLLPHLTKRFPCAAVERIDQFLGDNHLNVAAELRQVAEAKQAQIWSAFYAAEILPTAKKGFGWVAVRKEQGRKCFPLQLQDPVDTYVRDLARSQGLACEVAHGKGKGRKGCGSWLFSWGGDSPQVGKHPAAVELTRLASGAQKHRQRNVWAKFFTSKLLPIARIGRTKVEIDNVALQRFFNCSREDDFAKIARDKAVGCETTSSRRTGAKGRGKGLIHSYCFSWNNISLADGAILHEPCTGVELLKVVASARARFWEKFFQARLMPVAEEGLTSLHLVENEVIRWFPFVEKIIFDYHVEGLQTKVESFEELKTLVESTGVQMRYRPSAWASAFTFSW
;
A
#
# COMPACT_ATOMS: atom_id res chain seq x y z
N MET A 1 9.60 -21.95 -60.27
CA MET A 1 9.54 -20.57 -59.74
C MET A 1 8.09 -20.12 -59.74
N LEU A 2 7.53 -19.78 -58.59
CA LEU A 2 6.19 -19.17 -58.52
C LEU A 2 6.25 -17.73 -59.02
N ASN A 3 5.35 -17.35 -59.92
CA ASN A 3 5.23 -15.99 -60.45
C ASN A 3 4.95 -15.00 -59.30
N ARG A 4 5.60 -13.83 -59.31
CA ARG A 4 5.42 -12.73 -58.34
C ARG A 4 3.95 -12.40 -58.08
N ASP A 5 3.12 -12.51 -59.12
CA ASP A 5 1.69 -12.25 -59.03
C ASP A 5 0.92 -13.36 -58.30
N ALA A 6 1.34 -14.62 -58.42
CA ALA A 6 0.77 -15.74 -57.67
C ALA A 6 1.08 -15.60 -56.17
N THR A 7 2.28 -15.14 -55.81
CA THR A 7 2.65 -14.87 -54.41
C THR A 7 1.86 -13.69 -53.83
N ARG A 8 1.65 -12.62 -54.62
CA ARG A 8 0.78 -11.48 -54.24
C ARG A 8 -0.69 -11.87 -54.08
N GLN A 9 -1.19 -12.81 -54.87
CA GLN A 9 -2.56 -13.32 -54.72
C GLN A 9 -2.71 -14.27 -53.53
N LEU A 10 -1.67 -15.04 -53.18
CA LEU A 10 -1.65 -15.90 -51.98
C LEU A 10 -1.54 -15.10 -50.66
N LEU A 11 -0.96 -13.89 -50.71
CA LEU A 11 -0.70 -13.03 -49.55
C LEU A 11 -1.91 -12.78 -48.65
N PRO A 12 -3.06 -12.30 -49.17
CA PRO A 12 -4.23 -12.01 -48.34
C PRO A 12 -4.78 -13.30 -47.72
N HIS A 13 -4.64 -14.43 -48.40
CA HIS A 13 -5.08 -15.73 -47.89
C HIS A 13 -4.15 -16.28 -46.81
N LEU A 14 -2.83 -16.15 -46.96
CA LEU A 14 -1.85 -16.57 -45.96
C LEU A 14 -1.88 -15.67 -44.73
N THR A 15 -1.97 -14.34 -44.88
CA THR A 15 -2.11 -13.41 -43.76
C THR A 15 -3.48 -13.50 -43.08
N LYS A 16 -4.53 -13.88 -43.82
CA LYS A 16 -5.85 -14.19 -43.24
C LYS A 16 -5.85 -15.51 -42.47
N ARG A 17 -5.17 -16.55 -42.96
CA ARG A 17 -5.17 -17.92 -42.41
C ARG A 17 -4.08 -18.17 -41.35
N PHE A 18 -2.94 -17.51 -41.47
CA PHE A 18 -1.76 -17.67 -40.61
C PHE A 18 -1.11 -16.30 -40.28
N PRO A 19 -1.84 -15.37 -39.65
CA PRO A 19 -1.34 -14.01 -39.39
C PRO A 19 -0.03 -13.94 -38.59
N CYS A 20 0.30 -14.99 -37.84
CA CYS A 20 1.36 -14.96 -36.82
C CYS A 20 2.61 -15.77 -37.21
N ALA A 21 2.45 -16.86 -37.95
CA ALA A 21 3.56 -17.65 -38.52
C ALA A 21 3.93 -17.18 -39.94
N ALA A 22 3.29 -16.10 -40.42
CA ALA A 22 3.51 -15.56 -41.75
C ALA A 22 5.00 -15.27 -41.95
N VAL A 23 5.65 -14.47 -41.09
CA VAL A 23 7.06 -14.08 -41.26
C VAL A 23 8.02 -15.28 -41.34
N GLU A 24 7.99 -16.18 -40.35
CA GLU A 24 8.89 -17.35 -40.33
C GLU A 24 8.60 -18.33 -41.47
N ARG A 25 7.32 -18.56 -41.80
CA ARG A 25 6.97 -19.45 -42.92
C ARG A 25 7.27 -18.81 -44.26
N ILE A 26 7.20 -17.50 -44.37
CA ILE A 26 7.56 -16.76 -45.57
C ILE A 26 9.07 -16.88 -45.79
N ASP A 27 9.87 -16.79 -44.73
CA ASP A 27 11.31 -16.98 -44.80
C ASP A 27 11.69 -18.43 -45.16
N GLN A 28 10.98 -19.42 -44.61
CA GLN A 28 11.16 -20.83 -44.99
C GLN A 28 10.67 -21.14 -46.42
N PHE A 29 9.60 -20.50 -46.88
CA PHE A 29 8.95 -20.79 -48.16
C PHE A 29 9.60 -20.03 -49.33
N LEU A 30 10.21 -18.87 -49.08
CA LEU A 30 10.81 -18.02 -50.10
C LEU A 30 12.34 -18.17 -50.23
N GLY A 31 12.97 -19.16 -49.58
CA GLY A 31 14.43 -19.37 -49.49
C GLY A 31 15.26 -18.66 -50.59
N ASP A 32 16.15 -17.76 -50.18
CA ASP A 32 17.04 -16.91 -50.99
C ASP A 32 16.49 -16.39 -52.34
N ASN A 33 15.18 -16.20 -52.47
CA ASN A 33 14.63 -15.54 -53.65
C ASN A 33 14.92 -14.05 -53.55
N HIS A 34 15.75 -13.55 -54.49
CA HIS A 34 16.11 -12.15 -54.74
C HIS A 34 14.92 -11.20 -55.06
N LEU A 35 13.68 -11.63 -54.82
CA LEU A 35 12.48 -10.82 -54.98
C LEU A 35 12.15 -10.21 -53.61
N ASN A 36 12.16 -8.87 -53.49
CA ASN A 36 11.79 -8.07 -52.30
C ASN A 36 10.41 -8.39 -51.66
N VAL A 37 9.72 -9.43 -52.13
CA VAL A 37 8.43 -9.94 -51.65
C VAL A 37 8.52 -10.42 -50.20
N ALA A 38 9.66 -10.97 -49.75
CA ALA A 38 9.84 -11.34 -48.34
C ALA A 38 9.78 -10.12 -47.40
N ALA A 39 10.42 -9.01 -47.77
CA ALA A 39 10.37 -7.78 -46.98
C ALA A 39 8.97 -7.15 -46.94
N GLU A 40 8.28 -7.09 -48.10
CA GLU A 40 6.87 -6.64 -48.18
C GLU A 40 5.97 -7.50 -47.27
N LEU A 41 6.22 -8.80 -47.22
CA LEU A 41 5.49 -9.74 -46.40
C LEU A 41 5.74 -9.61 -44.90
N ARG A 42 7.00 -9.41 -44.51
CA ARG A 42 7.36 -9.11 -43.12
C ARG A 42 6.65 -7.85 -42.65
N GLN A 43 6.68 -6.80 -43.47
CA GLN A 43 6.02 -5.53 -43.16
C GLN A 43 4.51 -5.69 -42.95
N VAL A 44 3.81 -6.42 -43.81
CA VAL A 44 2.36 -6.66 -43.67
C VAL A 44 2.05 -7.48 -42.41
N ALA A 45 2.86 -8.49 -42.12
CA ALA A 45 2.69 -9.31 -40.92
C ALA A 45 2.94 -8.49 -39.64
N GLU A 46 4.04 -7.73 -39.58
CA GLU A 46 4.36 -6.84 -38.46
C GLU A 46 3.26 -5.79 -38.24
N ALA A 47 2.73 -5.18 -39.30
CA ALA A 47 1.63 -4.22 -39.20
C ALA A 47 0.37 -4.85 -38.58
N LYS A 48 0.05 -6.09 -38.98
CA LYS A 48 -1.10 -6.82 -38.43
C LYS A 48 -0.87 -7.23 -36.97
N GLN A 49 0.33 -7.68 -36.64
CA GLN A 49 0.72 -8.00 -35.26
C GLN A 49 0.61 -6.76 -34.36
N ALA A 50 1.11 -5.60 -34.82
CA ALA A 50 1.00 -4.34 -34.12
C ALA A 50 -0.47 -3.92 -33.88
N GLN A 51 -1.35 -4.11 -34.87
CA GLN A 51 -2.78 -3.82 -34.73
C GLN A 51 -3.45 -4.72 -33.68
N ILE A 52 -3.19 -6.03 -33.73
CA ILE A 52 -3.73 -7.00 -32.75
C ILE A 52 -3.24 -6.66 -31.34
N TRP A 53 -1.94 -6.40 -31.20
CA TRP A 53 -1.34 -6.03 -29.93
C TRP A 53 -1.92 -4.72 -29.39
N SER A 54 -2.05 -3.69 -30.24
CA SER A 54 -2.62 -2.40 -29.84
C SER A 54 -4.04 -2.55 -29.27
N ALA A 55 -4.87 -3.39 -29.89
CA ALA A 55 -6.22 -3.66 -29.39
C ALA A 55 -6.19 -4.37 -28.03
N PHE A 56 -5.36 -5.40 -27.88
CA PHE A 56 -5.17 -6.13 -26.62
C PHE A 56 -4.63 -5.23 -25.50
N TYR A 57 -3.59 -4.45 -25.80
CA TYR A 57 -2.95 -3.51 -24.89
C TYR A 57 -3.95 -2.47 -24.37
N ALA A 58 -4.73 -1.85 -25.26
CA ALA A 58 -5.71 -0.84 -24.89
C ALA A 58 -6.86 -1.42 -24.04
N ALA A 59 -7.28 -2.65 -24.30
CA ALA A 59 -8.39 -3.30 -23.61
C ALA A 59 -8.00 -3.87 -22.24
N GLU A 60 -6.82 -4.49 -22.13
CA GLU A 60 -6.48 -5.33 -20.97
C GLU A 60 -5.36 -4.74 -20.10
N ILE A 61 -4.31 -4.19 -20.71
CA ILE A 61 -3.09 -3.75 -20.01
C ILE A 61 -3.21 -2.29 -19.55
N LEU A 62 -3.48 -1.38 -20.47
CA LEU A 62 -3.52 0.06 -20.23
C LEU A 62 -4.49 0.47 -19.11
N PRO A 63 -5.72 -0.08 -19.02
CA PRO A 63 -6.65 0.27 -17.94
C PRO A 63 -6.10 -0.09 -16.55
N THR A 64 -5.30 -1.15 -16.47
CA THR A 64 -4.71 -1.63 -15.21
C THR A 64 -3.53 -0.75 -14.79
N ALA A 65 -2.68 -0.33 -15.72
CA ALA A 65 -1.65 0.68 -15.45
C ALA A 65 -2.25 2.03 -15.03
N LYS A 66 -3.33 2.48 -15.69
CA LYS A 66 -4.05 3.70 -15.29
C LYS A 66 -4.66 3.63 -13.87
N LYS A 67 -4.86 2.41 -13.34
CA LYS A 67 -5.29 2.18 -11.95
C LYS A 67 -4.12 2.10 -10.96
N GLY A 68 -2.88 2.23 -11.42
CA GLY A 68 -1.68 2.25 -10.58
C GLY A 68 -1.08 0.87 -10.27
N PHE A 69 -1.44 -0.16 -11.04
CA PHE A 69 -0.84 -1.48 -10.89
C PHE A 69 0.41 -1.62 -11.77
N GLY A 70 1.39 -2.40 -11.33
CA GLY A 70 2.61 -2.72 -12.11
C GLY A 70 2.50 -4.02 -12.93
N TRP A 71 1.34 -4.69 -12.84
CA TRP A 71 1.06 -5.96 -13.51
C TRP A 71 -0.44 -6.13 -13.78
N VAL A 72 -0.79 -7.03 -14.69
CA VAL A 72 -2.16 -7.48 -14.93
C VAL A 72 -2.20 -8.99 -15.18
N ALA A 73 -3.17 -9.68 -14.59
CA ALA A 73 -3.51 -11.05 -14.95
C ALA A 73 -4.70 -11.05 -15.91
N VAL A 74 -4.48 -11.48 -17.14
CA VAL A 74 -5.51 -11.60 -18.17
C VAL A 74 -5.86 -13.07 -18.34
N ARG A 75 -7.14 -13.41 -18.19
CA ARG A 75 -7.59 -14.79 -18.42
C ARG A 75 -7.37 -15.15 -19.88
N LYS A 76 -6.83 -16.35 -20.16
CA LYS A 76 -6.57 -16.81 -21.54
C LYS A 76 -7.82 -16.75 -22.42
N GLU A 77 -8.98 -17.11 -21.89
CA GLU A 77 -10.26 -17.02 -22.62
C GLU A 77 -10.62 -15.60 -23.04
N GLN A 78 -10.35 -14.62 -22.18
CA GLN A 78 -10.60 -13.21 -22.46
C GLN A 78 -9.59 -12.67 -23.46
N GLY A 79 -8.30 -12.90 -23.22
CA GLY A 79 -7.26 -12.42 -24.11
C GLY A 79 -7.32 -13.06 -25.51
N ARG A 80 -7.74 -14.33 -25.62
CA ARG A 80 -8.02 -15.00 -26.91
C ARG A 80 -9.10 -14.31 -27.75
N LYS A 81 -9.92 -13.43 -27.20
CA LYS A 81 -10.85 -12.62 -28.02
C LYS A 81 -10.12 -11.58 -28.86
N CYS A 82 -8.94 -11.13 -28.42
CA CYS A 82 -8.10 -10.19 -29.14
C CYS A 82 -7.20 -10.90 -30.17
N PHE A 83 -6.89 -12.18 -29.95
CA PHE A 83 -6.03 -12.98 -30.84
C PHE A 83 -6.87 -13.92 -31.72
N PRO A 84 -6.84 -13.80 -33.06
CA PRO A 84 -7.69 -14.60 -33.94
C PRO A 84 -7.51 -16.11 -33.73
N LEU A 85 -8.63 -16.84 -33.63
CA LEU A 85 -8.79 -18.27 -33.27
C LEU A 85 -7.99 -19.29 -34.09
N GLN A 86 -7.30 -18.88 -35.16
CA GLN A 86 -6.60 -19.76 -36.08
C GLN A 86 -5.16 -20.10 -35.65
N LEU A 87 -4.73 -19.59 -34.51
CA LEU A 87 -3.50 -20.01 -33.85
C LEU A 87 -3.72 -21.40 -33.21
N GLN A 88 -3.43 -22.46 -33.97
CA GLN A 88 -3.04 -23.73 -33.34
C GLN A 88 -1.72 -23.50 -32.58
N ASP A 89 -1.59 -24.15 -31.42
CA ASP A 89 -0.57 -23.91 -30.40
C ASP A 89 0.88 -23.69 -30.93
N PRO A 90 1.70 -22.89 -30.21
CA PRO A 90 1.44 -22.38 -28.86
C PRO A 90 1.14 -20.87 -28.85
N VAL A 91 -0.14 -20.49 -28.70
CA VAL A 91 -0.58 -19.09 -28.50
C VAL A 91 0.17 -18.43 -27.34
N ASP A 92 0.53 -19.20 -26.32
CA ASP A 92 1.26 -18.73 -25.15
C ASP A 92 2.66 -18.21 -25.51
N THR A 93 3.36 -18.87 -26.42
CA THR A 93 4.69 -18.43 -26.87
C THR A 93 4.56 -17.14 -27.67
N TYR A 94 3.60 -17.08 -28.59
CA TYR A 94 3.33 -15.88 -29.38
C TYR A 94 2.99 -14.66 -28.52
N VAL A 95 2.09 -14.80 -27.55
CA VAL A 95 1.72 -13.71 -26.64
C VAL A 95 2.92 -13.27 -25.79
N ARG A 96 3.76 -14.23 -25.37
CA ARG A 96 4.99 -13.93 -24.63
C ARG A 96 6.01 -13.17 -25.47
N ASP A 97 6.19 -13.55 -26.73
CA ASP A 97 7.15 -12.91 -27.64
C ASP A 97 6.68 -11.51 -28.03
N LEU A 98 5.38 -11.33 -28.29
CA LEU A 98 4.78 -10.02 -28.46
C LEU A 98 4.94 -9.14 -27.22
N ALA A 99 4.69 -9.68 -26.03
CA ALA A 99 4.89 -8.93 -24.79
C ALA A 99 6.36 -8.50 -24.63
N ARG A 100 7.30 -9.42 -24.91
CA ARG A 100 8.74 -9.17 -24.82
C ARG A 100 9.21 -8.12 -25.83
N SER A 101 8.73 -8.16 -27.08
CA SER A 101 9.07 -7.14 -28.08
C SER A 101 8.59 -5.74 -27.68
N GLN A 102 7.57 -5.67 -26.81
CA GLN A 102 7.02 -4.44 -26.25
C GLN A 102 7.66 -4.05 -24.91
N GLY A 103 8.67 -4.80 -24.46
CA GLY A 103 9.39 -4.58 -23.21
C GLY A 103 8.64 -5.02 -21.95
N LEU A 104 7.66 -5.91 -22.08
CA LEU A 104 6.88 -6.47 -20.96
C LEU A 104 7.35 -7.88 -20.62
N ALA A 105 7.30 -8.24 -19.33
CA ALA A 105 7.41 -9.63 -18.93
C ALA A 105 6.04 -10.30 -19.07
N CYS A 106 6.00 -11.56 -19.51
CA CYS A 106 4.76 -12.34 -19.63
C CYS A 106 4.97 -13.77 -19.11
N GLU A 107 4.33 -14.08 -18.00
CA GLU A 107 4.31 -15.41 -17.41
C GLU A 107 2.97 -16.12 -17.65
N VAL A 108 3.01 -17.45 -17.73
CA VAL A 108 1.79 -18.27 -17.91
C VAL A 108 1.45 -18.88 -16.56
N ALA A 109 0.38 -18.38 -15.94
CA ALA A 109 -0.14 -18.92 -14.70
C ALA A 109 -1.12 -20.07 -15.01
N HIS A 110 -0.74 -21.29 -14.63
CA HIS A 110 -1.65 -22.44 -14.64
C HIS A 110 -2.41 -22.48 -13.32
N GLY A 111 -3.71 -22.19 -13.37
CA GLY A 111 -4.58 -22.30 -12.20
C GLY A 111 -4.65 -23.75 -11.73
N LYS A 112 -3.99 -24.09 -10.62
CA LYS A 112 -4.14 -25.39 -9.93
C LYS A 112 -5.45 -25.42 -9.14
N GLY A 113 -6.59 -25.25 -9.82
CA GLY A 113 -7.90 -25.47 -9.22
C GLY A 113 -8.24 -26.95 -9.25
N LYS A 114 -8.47 -27.57 -8.08
CA LYS A 114 -8.99 -28.95 -7.99
C LYS A 114 -10.32 -29.03 -8.76
N GLY A 115 -10.35 -29.71 -9.90
CA GLY A 115 -11.58 -30.19 -10.54
C GLY A 115 -12.17 -29.40 -11.72
N ARG A 116 -11.54 -28.33 -12.21
CA ARG A 116 -11.94 -27.69 -13.49
C ARG A 116 -10.73 -27.61 -14.41
N LYS A 117 -10.88 -28.03 -15.68
CA LYS A 117 -9.88 -27.83 -16.74
C LYS A 117 -9.44 -26.36 -16.71
N GLY A 118 -8.25 -26.13 -16.17
CA GLY A 118 -7.82 -24.80 -15.73
C GLY A 118 -7.70 -23.85 -16.91
N CYS A 119 -8.57 -22.86 -16.97
CA CYS A 119 -8.38 -21.72 -17.84
C CYS A 119 -7.18 -20.94 -17.30
N GLY A 120 -6.01 -21.10 -17.94
CA GLY A 120 -4.80 -20.39 -17.54
C GLY A 120 -4.98 -18.87 -17.64
N SER A 121 -4.05 -18.12 -17.07
CA SER A 121 -3.94 -16.67 -17.24
C SER A 121 -2.56 -16.28 -17.74
N TRP A 122 -2.49 -15.18 -18.48
CA TRP A 122 -1.24 -14.51 -18.81
C TRP A 122 -1.02 -13.40 -17.79
N LEU A 123 0.13 -13.42 -17.13
CA LEU A 123 0.54 -12.40 -16.17
C LEU A 123 1.53 -11.47 -16.87
N PHE A 124 1.11 -10.24 -17.14
CA PHE A 124 1.97 -9.22 -17.73
C PHE A 124 2.50 -8.30 -16.63
N SER A 125 3.79 -7.98 -16.67
CA SER A 125 4.40 -6.98 -15.78
C SER A 125 5.27 -5.99 -16.55
N TRP A 126 5.28 -4.74 -16.07
CA TRP A 126 6.02 -3.60 -16.66
C TRP A 126 6.85 -2.84 -15.62
N GLY A 127 7.10 -3.45 -14.46
CA GLY A 127 7.97 -2.93 -13.43
C GLY A 127 8.65 -4.09 -12.69
N GLY A 128 9.98 -4.11 -12.69
CA GLY A 128 10.79 -5.12 -12.00
C GLY A 128 12.24 -5.10 -12.49
N ASP A 129 13.14 -5.69 -11.71
CA ASP A 129 14.61 -5.71 -11.92
C ASP A 129 15.06 -6.59 -13.11
N SER A 130 14.16 -6.93 -14.02
CA SER A 130 14.53 -7.70 -15.21
C SER A 130 15.36 -6.81 -16.13
N PRO A 131 16.61 -7.20 -16.50
CA PRO A 131 17.55 -6.36 -17.22
C PRO A 131 17.10 -5.93 -18.63
N GLN A 132 16.00 -6.50 -19.13
CA GLN A 132 15.40 -6.17 -20.43
C GLN A 132 14.03 -5.45 -20.34
N VAL A 133 13.40 -5.40 -19.16
CA VAL A 133 12.10 -4.75 -18.96
C VAL A 133 12.34 -3.26 -18.70
N GLY A 134 11.61 -2.39 -19.41
CA GLY A 134 11.61 -0.94 -19.12
C GLY A 134 12.47 -0.04 -20.01
N LYS A 135 13.13 -0.56 -21.05
CA LYS A 135 13.80 0.30 -22.08
C LYS A 135 12.90 0.62 -23.28
N HIS A 136 11.87 -0.19 -23.50
CA HIS A 136 10.92 0.03 -24.60
C HIS A 136 9.95 1.18 -24.26
N PRO A 137 9.60 2.08 -25.20
CA PRO A 137 8.71 3.22 -24.95
C PRO A 137 7.37 2.83 -24.30
N ALA A 138 6.77 1.71 -24.72
CA ALA A 138 5.52 1.23 -24.15
C ALA A 138 5.65 0.82 -22.67
N ALA A 139 6.73 0.13 -22.31
CA ALA A 139 7.02 -0.24 -20.93
C ALA A 139 7.27 1.01 -20.08
N VAL A 140 8.07 1.97 -20.57
CA VAL A 140 8.32 3.25 -19.89
C VAL A 140 7.03 4.03 -19.65
N GLU A 141 6.16 4.11 -20.65
CA GLU A 141 4.86 4.79 -20.52
C GLU A 141 3.97 4.11 -19.47
N LEU A 142 3.86 2.78 -19.50
CA LEU A 142 3.10 2.02 -18.51
C LEU A 142 3.67 2.19 -17.10
N THR A 143 4.99 2.15 -16.92
CA THR A 143 5.63 2.40 -15.62
C THR A 143 5.34 3.80 -15.13
N ARG A 144 5.41 4.82 -16.01
CA ARG A 144 5.09 6.21 -15.67
C ARG A 144 3.63 6.37 -15.25
N LEU A 145 2.70 5.82 -16.03
CA LEU A 145 1.27 5.84 -15.73
C LEU A 145 0.96 5.12 -14.42
N ALA A 146 1.53 3.92 -14.23
CA ALA A 146 1.36 3.13 -13.03
C ALA A 146 1.92 3.84 -11.80
N SER A 147 3.13 4.40 -11.88
CA SER A 147 3.74 5.14 -10.78
C SER A 147 2.92 6.38 -10.40
N GLY A 148 2.45 7.15 -11.39
CA GLY A 148 1.60 8.32 -11.15
C GLY A 148 0.27 7.95 -10.50
N ALA A 149 -0.43 6.96 -11.05
CA ALA A 149 -1.71 6.49 -10.51
C ALA A 149 -1.55 5.80 -9.15
N GLN A 150 -0.45 5.08 -8.93
CA GLN A 150 -0.11 4.47 -7.64
C GLN A 150 0.10 5.54 -6.58
N LYS A 151 0.90 6.58 -6.86
CA LYS A 151 1.09 7.72 -5.95
C LYS A 151 -0.24 8.40 -5.63
N HIS A 152 -1.08 8.63 -6.63
CA HIS A 152 -2.41 9.20 -6.41
C HIS A 152 -3.30 8.31 -5.53
N ARG A 153 -3.33 7.00 -5.80
CA ARG A 153 -4.07 6.02 -4.99
C ARG A 153 -3.55 5.97 -3.56
N GLN A 154 -2.23 5.94 -3.36
CA GLN A 154 -1.59 5.93 -2.04
C GLN A 154 -1.95 7.20 -1.26
N ARG A 155 -1.89 8.37 -1.88
CA ARG A 155 -2.34 9.63 -1.28
C ARG A 155 -3.80 9.56 -0.83
N ASN A 156 -4.70 9.06 -1.68
CA ASN A 156 -6.13 8.96 -1.36
C ASN A 156 -6.42 7.95 -0.24
N VAL A 157 -5.78 6.77 -0.29
CA VAL A 157 -5.94 5.73 0.74
C VAL A 157 -5.38 6.23 2.07
N TRP A 158 -4.22 6.88 2.05
CA TRP A 158 -3.63 7.49 3.22
C TRP A 158 -4.53 8.58 3.82
N ALA A 159 -5.05 9.51 3.03
CA ALA A 159 -5.95 10.55 3.52
C ALA A 159 -7.20 9.98 4.20
N LYS A 160 -7.78 8.90 3.63
CA LYS A 160 -8.90 8.19 4.24
C LYS A 160 -8.51 7.51 5.55
N PHE A 161 -7.37 6.81 5.58
CA PHE A 161 -6.87 6.15 6.78
C PHE A 161 -6.55 7.17 7.88
N PHE A 162 -5.83 8.24 7.55
CA PHE A 162 -5.53 9.36 8.42
C PHE A 162 -6.79 9.93 9.06
N THR A 163 -7.78 10.30 8.25
CA THR A 163 -9.01 10.94 8.72
C THR A 163 -9.87 10.00 9.57
N SER A 164 -9.92 8.71 9.22
CA SER A 164 -10.80 7.74 9.89
C SER A 164 -10.19 7.02 11.08
N LYS A 165 -8.85 6.90 11.15
CA LYS A 165 -8.13 6.13 12.18
C LYS A 165 -7.21 6.97 13.03
N LEU A 166 -6.36 7.82 12.43
CA LEU A 166 -5.34 8.56 13.19
C LEU A 166 -5.92 9.84 13.82
N LEU A 167 -6.63 10.63 13.03
CA LEU A 167 -7.17 11.93 13.45
C LEU A 167 -8.13 11.84 14.65
N PRO A 168 -9.04 10.85 14.76
CA PRO A 168 -9.88 10.70 15.95
C PRO A 168 -9.07 10.43 17.22
N ILE A 169 -7.95 9.69 17.10
CA ILE A 169 -7.06 9.39 18.21
C ILE A 169 -6.23 10.62 18.62
N ALA A 170 -5.77 11.40 17.64
CA ALA A 170 -5.12 12.68 17.92
C ALA A 170 -6.07 13.68 18.62
N ARG A 171 -7.36 13.68 18.24
CA ARG A 171 -8.39 14.57 18.87
C ARG A 171 -8.65 14.26 20.33
N ILE A 172 -8.37 13.05 20.81
CA ILE A 172 -8.40 12.72 22.24
C ILE A 172 -7.05 12.94 22.93
N GLY A 173 -6.07 13.54 22.24
CA GLY A 173 -4.77 13.91 22.79
C GLY A 173 -3.75 12.76 22.81
N ARG A 174 -4.01 11.63 22.15
CA ARG A 174 -3.04 10.52 22.08
C ARG A 174 -2.06 10.68 20.94
N THR A 175 -0.86 10.16 21.10
CA THR A 175 0.25 10.24 20.13
C THR A 175 0.54 8.91 19.43
N LYS A 176 -0.21 7.86 19.76
CA LYS A 176 -0.07 6.52 19.18
C LYS A 176 -1.39 5.77 19.07
N VAL A 177 -1.47 4.84 18.14
CA VAL A 177 -2.59 3.89 17.98
C VAL A 177 -2.10 2.55 17.46
N GLU A 178 -2.61 1.47 18.06
CA GLU A 178 -2.40 0.11 17.57
C GLU A 178 -3.56 -0.33 16.67
N ILE A 179 -3.24 -0.85 15.49
CA ILE A 179 -4.22 -1.32 14.50
C ILE A 179 -3.84 -2.73 14.08
N ASP A 180 -4.82 -3.65 14.09
CA ASP A 180 -4.60 -5.02 13.67
C ASP A 180 -4.33 -5.13 12.16
N ASN A 181 -3.47 -6.08 11.76
CA ASN A 181 -3.11 -6.29 10.36
C ASN A 181 -4.33 -6.57 9.47
N VAL A 182 -5.37 -7.24 10.00
CA VAL A 182 -6.57 -7.56 9.23
C VAL A 182 -7.35 -6.30 8.86
N ALA A 183 -7.52 -5.37 9.79
CA ALA A 183 -8.12 -4.06 9.57
C ALA A 183 -7.29 -3.23 8.60
N LEU A 184 -5.96 -3.28 8.74
CA LEU A 184 -5.04 -2.57 7.85
C LEU A 184 -5.13 -3.09 6.41
N GLN A 185 -5.09 -4.41 6.22
CA GLN A 185 -5.22 -5.05 4.90
C GLN A 185 -6.53 -4.70 4.21
N ARG A 186 -7.64 -4.58 4.98
CA ARG A 186 -8.94 -4.13 4.45
C ARG A 186 -8.92 -2.68 3.98
N PHE A 187 -8.16 -1.80 4.64
CA PHE A 187 -8.04 -0.40 4.23
C PHE A 187 -7.16 -0.24 2.98
N PHE A 188 -6.05 -0.96 2.94
CA PHE A 188 -5.03 -0.80 1.91
C PHE A 188 -5.20 -1.76 0.71
N ASN A 189 -6.23 -2.63 0.74
CA ASN A 189 -6.57 -3.58 -0.33
C ASN A 189 -5.35 -4.37 -0.83
N CYS A 190 -4.77 -5.17 0.08
CA CYS A 190 -3.66 -6.10 -0.19
C CYS A 190 -2.33 -5.44 -0.60
N SER A 191 -2.02 -4.26 -0.06
CA SER A 191 -0.64 -3.74 -0.14
C SER A 191 0.30 -4.68 0.62
N ARG A 192 1.57 -4.80 0.19
CA ARG A 192 2.56 -5.55 0.97
C ARG A 192 2.77 -4.83 2.31
N GLU A 193 3.16 -5.57 3.35
CA GLU A 193 3.35 -5.00 4.69
C GLU A 193 4.32 -3.81 4.70
N ASP A 194 5.36 -3.89 3.87
CA ASP A 194 6.36 -2.84 3.74
C ASP A 194 5.80 -1.53 3.13
N ASP A 195 4.69 -1.60 2.37
CA ASP A 195 4.17 -0.46 1.62
C ASP A 195 3.55 0.60 2.55
N PHE A 196 2.76 0.22 3.56
CA PHE A 196 2.14 1.21 4.44
C PHE A 196 3.12 1.75 5.49
N ALA A 197 4.08 0.95 5.95
CA ALA A 197 5.12 1.44 6.86
C ALA A 197 6.00 2.49 6.15
N LYS A 198 6.25 2.30 4.85
CA LYS A 198 6.87 3.32 4.00
C LYS A 198 6.00 4.56 3.85
N ILE A 199 4.72 4.39 3.48
CA ILE A 199 3.78 5.53 3.34
C ILE A 199 3.66 6.33 4.65
N ALA A 200 3.59 5.66 5.79
CA ALA A 200 3.52 6.31 7.10
C ALA A 200 4.79 7.12 7.40
N ARG A 201 5.98 6.55 7.15
CA ARG A 201 7.26 7.24 7.32
C ARG A 201 7.38 8.47 6.40
N ASP A 202 6.99 8.33 5.13
CA ASP A 202 6.94 9.44 4.17
C ASP A 202 6.00 10.58 4.64
N LYS A 203 5.11 10.29 5.60
CA LYS A 203 4.14 11.21 6.21
C LYS A 203 4.49 11.62 7.63
N ALA A 204 5.73 11.38 8.06
CA ALA A 204 6.22 11.67 9.41
C ALA A 204 5.41 10.96 10.51
N VAL A 205 4.94 9.74 10.23
CA VAL A 205 4.27 8.86 11.20
C VAL A 205 5.13 7.61 11.35
N GLY A 206 5.63 7.38 12.56
CA GLY A 206 6.31 6.14 12.94
C GLY A 206 5.38 4.95 12.80
N CYS A 207 5.89 3.82 12.33
CA CYS A 207 5.14 2.59 12.16
C CYS A 207 6.01 1.42 12.57
N GLU A 208 5.62 0.76 13.66
CA GLU A 208 6.32 -0.39 14.23
C GLU A 208 5.41 -1.61 14.24
N THR A 209 5.93 -2.77 13.88
CA THR A 209 5.19 -4.02 13.92
C THR A 209 5.28 -4.62 15.32
N THR A 210 4.14 -4.83 15.96
CA THR A 210 4.03 -5.55 17.23
C THR A 210 3.45 -6.93 16.97
N SER A 211 4.11 -7.98 17.45
CA SER A 211 3.58 -9.35 17.36
C SER A 211 3.16 -9.83 18.72
N SER A 212 1.89 -10.22 18.87
CA SER A 212 1.39 -10.86 20.08
C SER A 212 0.95 -12.29 19.80
N ARG A 213 1.30 -13.21 20.71
CA ARG A 213 0.71 -14.56 20.70
C ARG A 213 -0.60 -14.49 21.47
N ARG A 214 -1.72 -14.82 20.81
CA ARG A 214 -2.97 -15.06 21.55
C ARG A 214 -2.83 -16.35 22.36
N THR A 215 -2.74 -16.22 23.68
CA THR A 215 -3.00 -17.32 24.59
C THR A 215 -4.49 -17.67 24.50
N GLY A 216 -4.84 -18.61 23.62
CA GLY A 216 -6.18 -19.19 23.60
C GLY A 216 -6.39 -20.00 24.88
N ALA A 217 -7.60 -19.93 25.46
CA ALA A 217 -8.00 -20.60 26.71
C ALA A 217 -7.87 -22.15 26.72
N LYS A 218 -7.29 -22.77 25.69
CA LYS A 218 -7.12 -24.24 25.56
C LYS A 218 -5.78 -24.68 24.94
N GLY A 219 -4.73 -23.85 24.96
CA GLY A 219 -3.38 -24.27 24.55
C GLY A 219 -3.17 -24.65 23.08
N ARG A 220 -4.23 -24.68 22.25
CA ARG A 220 -4.11 -24.81 20.79
C ARG A 220 -3.87 -23.41 20.22
N GLY A 221 -2.59 -23.12 19.97
CA GLY A 221 -2.10 -21.82 19.55
C GLY A 221 -2.94 -21.19 18.45
N LYS A 222 -3.64 -20.10 18.79
CA LYS A 222 -4.12 -19.16 17.77
C LYS A 222 -2.87 -18.47 17.23
N GLY A 223 -2.72 -18.43 15.91
CA GLY A 223 -1.54 -17.90 15.24
C GLY A 223 -1.13 -16.51 15.72
N LEU A 224 0.13 -16.14 15.43
CA LEU A 224 0.66 -14.80 15.70
C LEU A 224 -0.27 -13.75 15.10
N ILE A 225 -0.76 -12.84 15.95
CA ILE A 225 -1.46 -11.65 15.48
C ILE A 225 -0.40 -10.57 15.31
N HIS A 226 -0.23 -10.14 14.06
CA HIS A 226 0.53 -8.94 13.75
C HIS A 226 -0.37 -7.73 13.91
N SER A 227 0.09 -6.77 14.71
CA SER A 227 -0.48 -5.45 14.87
C SER A 227 0.57 -4.43 14.43
N TYR A 228 0.09 -3.23 14.11
CA TYR A 228 0.94 -2.10 13.75
C TYR A 228 0.67 -0.95 14.70
N CYS A 229 1.72 -0.48 15.35
CA CYS A 229 1.70 0.72 16.19
C CYS A 229 2.08 1.92 15.32
N PHE A 230 1.13 2.82 15.11
CA PHE A 230 1.37 4.10 14.45
C PHE A 230 1.62 5.16 15.52
N SER A 231 2.75 5.87 15.48
CA SER A 231 3.13 6.89 16.44
C SER A 231 3.53 8.20 15.76
N TRP A 232 3.28 9.33 16.42
CA TRP A 232 3.67 10.66 15.94
C TRP A 232 4.31 11.52 17.04
N ASN A 233 4.82 10.89 18.10
CA ASN A 233 5.60 11.53 19.17
C ASN A 233 7.05 11.83 18.75
N ASN A 234 7.65 10.94 17.97
CA ASN A 234 9.05 11.03 17.53
C ASN A 234 9.13 11.41 16.05
N ILE A 235 8.68 12.63 15.73
CA ILE A 235 8.88 13.15 14.39
C ILE A 235 10.35 13.53 14.24
N SER A 236 11.17 12.55 13.83
CA SER A 236 12.45 12.87 13.21
C SER A 236 12.12 13.43 11.83
N LEU A 237 12.07 14.76 11.72
CA LEU A 237 12.01 15.41 10.42
C LEU A 237 13.29 15.01 9.70
N ALA A 238 13.21 14.02 8.80
CA ALA A 238 14.31 13.76 7.88
C ALA A 238 14.61 15.10 7.19
N ASP A 239 15.88 15.53 7.26
CA ASP A 239 16.33 16.83 6.78
C ASP A 239 15.77 17.10 5.38
N GLY A 240 14.84 18.06 5.27
CA GLY A 240 14.21 18.47 4.02
C GLY A 240 12.80 17.93 3.73
N ALA A 241 12.12 17.27 4.67
CA ALA A 241 10.71 16.89 4.49
C ALA A 241 9.82 18.15 4.32
N ILE A 242 9.27 18.32 3.12
CA ILE A 242 8.40 19.46 2.77
C ILE A 242 7.12 19.39 3.60
N LEU A 243 7.00 20.29 4.59
CA LEU A 243 5.87 20.41 5.54
C LEU A 243 4.52 20.84 4.90
N HIS A 244 4.44 20.94 3.57
CA HIS A 244 3.25 21.44 2.88
C HIS A 244 2.26 20.35 2.47
N GLU A 245 2.59 19.07 2.58
CA GLU A 245 1.62 18.02 2.29
C GLU A 245 0.61 17.86 3.45
N PRO A 246 -0.71 17.73 3.16
CA PRO A 246 -1.71 17.47 4.19
C PRO A 246 -1.64 16.02 4.70
N CYS A 247 -2.32 15.76 5.81
CA CYS A 247 -2.42 14.46 6.47
C CYS A 247 -1.06 13.93 6.96
N THR A 248 -0.33 14.74 7.72
CA THR A 248 1.02 14.41 8.23
C THR A 248 1.03 14.22 9.74
N GLY A 249 2.11 13.61 10.26
CA GLY A 249 2.35 13.51 11.70
C GLY A 249 2.36 14.88 12.40
N VAL A 250 2.84 15.93 11.72
CA VAL A 250 2.86 17.30 12.24
C VAL A 250 1.44 17.84 12.46
N GLU A 251 0.51 17.57 11.55
CA GLU A 251 -0.90 17.91 11.74
C GLU A 251 -1.49 17.16 12.94
N LEU A 252 -1.16 15.87 13.10
CA LEU A 252 -1.61 15.09 14.26
C LEU A 252 -1.06 15.67 15.57
N LEU A 253 0.20 16.08 15.61
CA LEU A 253 0.79 16.73 16.79
C LEU A 253 0.11 18.06 17.13
N LYS A 254 -0.17 18.91 16.13
CA LYS A 254 -0.92 20.16 16.35
C LYS A 254 -2.30 19.86 16.94
N VAL A 255 -3.01 18.87 16.38
CA VAL A 255 -4.32 18.44 16.90
C VAL A 255 -4.22 17.89 18.33
N VAL A 256 -3.18 17.10 18.63
CA VAL A 256 -2.91 16.58 19.98
C VAL A 256 -2.67 17.72 20.96
N ALA A 257 -1.79 18.67 20.63
CA ALA A 257 -1.48 19.81 21.49
C ALA A 257 -2.75 20.63 21.79
N SER A 258 -3.54 20.94 20.76
CA SER A 258 -4.82 21.64 20.94
C SER A 258 -5.86 20.82 21.73
N ALA A 259 -5.87 19.50 21.62
CA ALA A 259 -6.76 18.64 22.41
C ALA A 259 -6.34 18.63 23.89
N ARG A 260 -5.04 18.42 24.16
CA ARG A 260 -4.46 18.42 25.52
C ARG A 260 -4.68 19.75 26.23
N ALA A 261 -4.43 20.87 25.57
CA ALA A 261 -4.69 22.20 26.11
C ALA A 261 -6.18 22.39 26.49
N ARG A 262 -7.11 21.89 25.66
CA ARG A 262 -8.55 21.94 25.97
C ARG A 262 -8.93 21.07 27.18
N PHE A 263 -8.34 19.88 27.31
CA PHE A 263 -8.57 19.04 28.49
C PHE A 263 -8.02 19.71 29.75
N TRP A 264 -6.82 20.29 29.67
CA TRP A 264 -6.22 21.05 30.76
C TRP A 264 -7.09 22.23 31.19
N GLU A 265 -7.48 23.09 30.25
CA GLU A 265 -8.33 24.25 30.56
C GLU A 265 -9.62 23.84 31.26
N LYS A 266 -10.29 22.80 30.73
CA LYS A 266 -11.53 22.28 31.33
C LYS A 266 -11.29 21.76 32.76
N PHE A 267 -10.20 21.03 32.98
CA PHE A 267 -9.81 20.54 34.31
C PHE A 267 -9.49 21.68 35.26
N PHE A 268 -8.71 22.65 34.80
CA PHE A 268 -8.28 23.81 35.57
C PHE A 268 -9.50 24.60 36.08
N GLN A 269 -10.41 24.97 35.17
CA GLN A 269 -11.62 25.71 35.52
C GLN A 269 -12.57 24.92 36.41
N ALA A 270 -12.76 23.62 36.15
CA ALA A 270 -13.78 22.84 36.85
C ALA A 270 -13.30 22.19 38.15
N ARG A 271 -11.99 22.07 38.38
CA ARG A 271 -11.42 21.36 39.54
C ARG A 271 -10.35 22.13 40.28
N LEU A 272 -9.39 22.76 39.60
CA LEU A 272 -8.30 23.45 40.29
C LEU A 272 -8.73 24.82 40.82
N MET A 273 -9.42 25.63 40.00
CA MET A 273 -9.86 26.98 40.39
C MET A 273 -10.74 26.97 41.65
N PRO A 274 -11.78 26.12 41.76
CA PRO A 274 -12.62 26.11 42.96
C PRO A 274 -11.83 25.74 44.23
N VAL A 275 -10.86 24.83 44.13
CA VAL A 275 -10.01 24.42 45.26
C VAL A 275 -9.07 25.56 45.68
N ALA A 276 -8.56 26.33 44.72
CA ALA A 276 -7.75 27.52 44.99
C ALA A 276 -8.59 28.64 45.64
N GLU A 277 -9.83 28.84 45.20
CA GLU A 277 -10.76 29.82 45.78
C GLU A 277 -11.12 29.49 47.25
N GLU A 278 -11.09 28.20 47.62
CA GLU A 278 -11.22 27.75 49.01
C GLU A 278 -9.95 27.96 49.85
N GLY A 279 -8.87 28.51 49.26
CA GLY A 279 -7.60 28.79 49.94
C GLY A 279 -6.67 27.58 50.08
N LEU A 280 -6.98 26.47 49.41
CA LEU A 280 -6.10 25.30 49.36
C LEU A 280 -5.02 25.51 48.30
N THR A 281 -3.83 24.94 48.50
CA THR A 281 -2.67 25.07 47.59
C THR A 281 -2.38 23.78 46.80
N SER A 282 -3.22 22.76 46.96
CA SER A 282 -3.06 21.50 46.26
C SER A 282 -4.37 20.72 46.12
N LEU A 283 -4.47 19.95 45.04
CA LEU A 283 -5.55 19.02 44.76
C LEU A 283 -5.00 17.58 44.63
N HIS A 284 -5.59 16.65 45.37
CA HIS A 284 -5.31 15.23 45.27
C HIS A 284 -6.42 14.51 44.50
N LEU A 285 -6.04 13.70 43.51
CA LEU A 285 -6.96 12.89 42.71
C LEU A 285 -6.46 11.45 42.60
N VAL A 286 -7.39 10.51 42.61
CA VAL A 286 -7.06 9.11 42.29
C VAL A 286 -6.93 8.92 40.78
N GLU A 287 -6.17 7.91 40.34
CA GLU A 287 -5.87 7.65 38.93
C GLU A 287 -7.12 7.63 38.03
N ASN A 288 -8.20 6.97 38.47
CA ASN A 288 -9.43 6.89 37.69
C ASN A 288 -10.09 8.26 37.46
N GLU A 289 -9.93 9.22 38.38
CA GLU A 289 -10.44 10.57 38.20
C GLU A 289 -9.58 11.34 37.20
N VAL A 290 -8.25 11.22 37.29
CA VAL A 290 -7.33 11.83 36.32
C VAL A 290 -7.61 11.33 34.91
N ILE A 291 -7.81 10.03 34.72
CA ILE A 291 -8.14 9.45 33.40
C ILE A 291 -9.46 10.01 32.83
N ARG A 292 -10.45 10.34 33.69
CA ARG A 292 -11.71 10.97 33.23
C ARG A 292 -11.50 12.37 32.68
N TRP A 293 -10.53 13.12 33.23
CA TRP A 293 -10.19 14.47 32.76
C TRP A 293 -9.23 14.44 31.56
N PHE A 294 -8.32 13.46 31.53
CA PHE A 294 -7.25 13.35 30.56
C PHE A 294 -7.30 11.98 29.85
N PRO A 295 -8.19 11.79 28.85
CA PRO A 295 -8.41 10.48 28.20
C PRO A 295 -7.22 9.97 27.39
N PHE A 296 -6.21 10.81 27.18
CA PHE A 296 -4.93 10.43 26.58
C PHE A 296 -3.98 9.73 27.56
N VAL A 297 -4.23 9.82 28.87
CA VAL A 297 -3.49 9.06 29.86
C VAL A 297 -3.93 7.60 29.75
N GLU A 298 -3.01 6.72 29.37
CA GLU A 298 -3.28 5.30 29.30
C GLU A 298 -3.30 4.71 30.70
N LYS A 299 -4.27 3.84 30.99
CA LYS A 299 -4.30 3.12 32.26
C LYS A 299 -3.03 2.28 32.38
N ILE A 300 -2.30 2.46 33.48
CA ILE A 300 -1.20 1.55 33.80
C ILE A 300 -1.85 0.22 34.13
N ILE A 301 -1.54 -0.78 33.34
CA ILE A 301 -1.80 -2.16 33.73
C ILE A 301 -0.46 -2.62 34.25
N PHE A 302 -0.29 -2.61 35.56
CA PHE A 302 0.86 -3.23 36.20
C PHE A 302 0.70 -4.74 36.02
N ASP A 303 1.42 -5.30 35.05
CA ASP A 303 1.53 -6.74 34.92
C ASP A 303 2.63 -7.18 35.90
N TYR A 304 2.22 -7.52 37.13
CA TYR A 304 3.12 -7.89 38.24
C TYR A 304 3.90 -9.20 38.02
N HIS A 305 3.87 -9.78 36.81
CA HIS A 305 4.36 -11.12 36.53
C HIS A 305 5.66 -11.21 35.73
N VAL A 306 6.32 -10.10 35.39
CA VAL A 306 7.62 -10.15 34.68
C VAL A 306 8.60 -9.15 35.28
N GLU A 307 9.70 -9.66 35.83
CA GLU A 307 10.86 -8.87 36.25
C GLU A 307 11.39 -8.06 35.06
N GLY A 308 10.97 -6.80 34.98
CA GLY A 308 11.19 -5.92 33.83
C GLY A 308 10.19 -4.77 33.79
N LEU A 309 10.04 -4.05 34.91
CA LEU A 309 9.17 -2.88 35.08
C LEU A 309 9.67 -1.67 34.27
N GLN A 310 9.55 -1.69 32.94
CA GLN A 310 9.87 -0.53 32.10
C GLN A 310 8.70 0.00 31.26
N THR A 311 7.51 -0.57 31.37
CA THR A 311 6.40 -0.21 30.49
C THR A 311 5.34 0.66 31.18
N LYS A 312 5.09 1.84 30.56
CA LYS A 312 4.00 2.82 30.78
C LYS A 312 4.26 4.05 31.68
N VAL A 313 5.50 4.57 31.72
CA VAL A 313 5.78 5.89 32.31
C VAL A 313 5.48 7.05 31.34
N GLU A 314 5.48 6.79 30.02
CA GLU A 314 5.42 7.83 28.98
C GLU A 314 4.19 8.75 29.03
N SER A 315 2.98 8.20 29.24
CA SER A 315 1.76 9.02 29.21
C SER A 315 1.64 9.97 30.42
N PHE A 316 2.27 9.64 31.54
CA PHE A 316 2.29 10.54 32.71
C PHE A 316 3.30 11.65 32.54
N GLU A 317 4.45 11.36 31.93
CA GLU A 317 5.43 12.41 31.63
C GLU A 317 4.86 13.44 30.65
N GLU A 318 4.04 13.00 29.67
CA GLU A 318 3.32 13.92 28.80
C GLU A 318 2.32 14.81 29.55
N LEU A 319 1.54 14.24 30.48
CA LEU A 319 0.63 15.02 31.32
C LEU A 319 1.42 15.96 32.25
N LYS A 320 2.48 15.45 32.88
CA LYS A 320 3.35 16.22 33.77
C LYS A 320 3.93 17.42 33.06
N THR A 321 4.50 17.22 31.87
CA THR A 321 5.07 18.28 31.04
C THR A 321 4.01 19.33 30.69
N LEU A 322 2.79 18.90 30.32
CA LEU A 322 1.68 19.82 30.05
C LEU A 322 1.34 20.66 31.30
N VAL A 323 1.18 20.01 32.44
CA VAL A 323 0.79 20.65 33.71
C VAL A 323 1.87 21.62 34.19
N GLU A 324 3.13 21.18 34.22
CA GLU A 324 4.28 21.96 34.67
C GLU A 324 4.59 23.14 33.75
N SER A 325 4.28 23.05 32.45
CA SER A 325 4.38 24.18 31.52
C SER A 325 3.44 25.35 31.86
N THR A 326 2.44 25.12 32.72
CA THR A 326 1.50 26.15 33.18
C THR A 326 1.79 26.66 34.59
N GLY A 327 2.91 26.24 35.19
CA GLY A 327 3.31 26.65 36.55
C GLY A 327 2.76 25.76 37.68
N VAL A 328 1.93 24.76 37.36
CA VAL A 328 1.42 23.79 38.35
C VAL A 328 2.39 22.61 38.46
N GLN A 329 2.81 22.23 39.66
CA GLN A 329 3.60 21.03 39.89
C GLN A 329 2.70 19.79 39.94
N MET A 330 3.11 18.70 39.28
CA MET A 330 2.41 17.42 39.35
C MET A 330 3.29 16.33 39.98
N ARG A 331 2.80 15.67 41.03
CA ARG A 331 3.47 14.52 41.66
C ARG A 331 2.60 13.28 41.55
N TYR A 332 3.17 12.21 41.01
CA TYR A 332 2.56 10.89 40.98
C TYR A 332 3.07 10.04 42.14
N ARG A 333 2.16 9.45 42.92
CA ARG A 333 2.48 8.47 43.97
C ARG A 333 1.91 7.11 43.56
N PRO A 334 2.75 6.18 43.06
CA PRO A 334 2.30 4.82 42.80
C PRO A 334 1.95 4.14 44.13
N SER A 335 0.92 3.31 44.11
CA SER A 335 0.46 2.54 45.27
C SER A 335 -0.13 1.22 44.78
N ALA A 336 0.03 0.16 45.59
CA ALA A 336 -0.54 -1.15 45.31
C ALA A 336 -2.08 -1.13 45.25
N TRP A 337 -2.71 -0.18 45.95
CA TRP A 337 -4.16 -0.14 46.13
C TRP A 337 -4.83 0.96 45.28
N ALA A 338 -4.23 2.15 45.23
CA ALA A 338 -4.75 3.27 44.46
C ALA A 338 -3.65 4.30 44.19
N SER A 339 -3.19 4.39 42.95
CA SER A 339 -2.27 5.46 42.55
C SER A 339 -2.94 6.83 42.70
N ALA A 340 -2.18 7.81 43.19
CA ALA A 340 -2.68 9.16 43.43
C ALA A 340 -1.83 10.22 42.73
N PHE A 341 -2.48 11.29 42.30
CA PHE A 341 -1.89 12.47 41.67
C PHE A 341 -2.10 13.66 42.59
N THR A 342 -1.05 14.44 42.77
CA THR A 342 -1.09 15.71 43.50
C THR A 342 -0.74 16.82 42.53
N PHE A 343 -1.63 17.80 42.41
CA PHE A 343 -1.43 19.04 41.66
C PHE A 343 -1.24 20.17 42.68
N SER A 344 -0.16 20.94 42.62
CA SER A 344 0.12 22.04 43.55
C SER A 344 0.61 23.29 42.82
N TRP A 345 0.24 24.48 43.31
CA TRP A 345 0.52 25.78 42.67
C TRP A 345 1.08 26.79 43.67
#